data_AF-A0A371ELI9-F1
#
_entry.id   AF-A0A371ELI9-F1
#
_cell.length_a   1.000
_cell.length_b   1.000
_cell.length_c   1.000
_cell.angle_alpha   90.00
_cell.angle_beta   90.00
_cell.angle_gamma   90.00
#
_symmetry.space_group_name_H-M   'P 1'
#
loop_
_entity.id
_entity.type
_entity.pdbx_description
1 polymer ?
#
loop_
_entity_poly.entity_id
_entity_poly.type
_entity_poly.pdbx_seq_one_letter_code
_entity_poly.pdbx_strand_id
1 'polypeptide(L)'
;MTNQPQEGGDEANKRNNKSMDKEHAKSEASSNPCGACKYIRRKCRTQFTIVHKVFGTNNVSKMLNVALDYHHEMVVSLLYEARARLIDLVYGCFSTMFLFNSIYALFTTHRLFSILIFLLWKKLKRNYLDSFIIIVKR
;
A
#
# COMPACT_ATOMS: atom_id res chain seq x y z
N MET A 1 -51.47 -21.97 -34.13
CA MET A 1 -50.94 -21.44 -35.41
C MET A 1 -50.70 -19.95 -35.19
N THR A 2 -49.57 -19.61 -34.55
CA THR A 2 -48.30 -19.19 -35.19
C THR A 2 -48.39 -17.79 -35.81
N ASN A 3 -47.77 -16.79 -35.17
CA ASN A 3 -46.49 -16.24 -35.62
C ASN A 3 -45.99 -15.10 -34.73
N GLN A 4 -44.72 -15.19 -34.29
CA GLN A 4 -43.81 -14.06 -34.12
C GLN A 4 -43.39 -13.55 -35.51
N PRO A 5 -42.85 -12.33 -35.64
CA PRO A 5 -41.38 -12.18 -35.66
C PRO A 5 -40.83 -10.96 -34.90
N GLN A 6 -39.49 -10.95 -34.82
CA GLN A 6 -38.54 -10.20 -33.98
C GLN A 6 -38.13 -8.81 -34.52
N GLU A 7 -37.14 -8.22 -33.83
CA GLU A 7 -36.27 -7.05 -34.12
C GLU A 7 -36.76 -5.75 -33.48
N GLY A 8 -35.97 -4.98 -32.71
CA GLY A 8 -34.52 -4.80 -32.62
C GLY A 8 -34.31 -3.30 -32.39
N GLY A 9 -33.45 -2.89 -31.45
CA GLY A 9 -33.27 -1.47 -31.15
C GLY A 9 -32.41 -1.19 -29.94
N ASP A 10 -31.10 -1.33 -30.12
CA ASP A 10 -30.05 -1.00 -29.16
C ASP A 10 -30.05 0.49 -28.78
N GLU A 11 -30.42 0.80 -27.54
CA GLU A 11 -30.45 2.17 -27.05
C GLU A 11 -29.06 2.61 -26.56
N ALA A 12 -28.35 3.25 -27.49
CA ALA A 12 -27.39 4.34 -27.30
C ALA A 12 -26.28 4.18 -26.24
N ASN A 13 -25.18 3.58 -26.69
CA ASN A 13 -23.83 3.74 -26.16
C ASN A 13 -23.38 5.22 -26.18
N LYS A 14 -23.48 5.92 -25.04
CA LYS A 14 -22.90 7.26 -24.86
C LYS A 14 -21.53 7.14 -24.18
N ARG A 15 -20.49 6.88 -24.96
CA ARG A 15 -19.08 7.04 -24.54
C ARG A 15 -18.78 8.53 -24.41
N ASN A 16 -18.81 9.04 -23.18
CA ASN A 16 -18.20 10.33 -22.89
C ASN A 16 -16.74 10.10 -22.46
N ASN A 17 -15.84 10.33 -23.42
CA ASN A 17 -14.46 10.67 -23.14
C ASN A 17 -14.45 12.02 -22.41
N LYS A 18 -13.97 12.05 -21.17
CA LYS A 18 -13.44 13.30 -20.60
C LYS A 18 -12.13 13.01 -19.89
N SER A 19 -11.10 13.52 -20.55
CA SER A 19 -9.70 13.58 -20.18
C SER A 19 -9.48 14.25 -18.82
N MET A 20 -8.34 13.86 -18.25
CA MET A 20 -7.66 14.37 -17.08
C MET A 20 -7.72 15.89 -16.93
N ASP A 21 -7.96 16.37 -15.71
CA ASP A 21 -7.02 17.24 -14.98
C ASP A 21 -7.58 17.69 -13.62
N LYS A 22 -6.69 17.64 -12.61
CA LYS A 22 -6.69 18.32 -11.29
C LYS A 22 -7.04 17.52 -10.03
N GLU A 23 -5.97 17.38 -9.25
CA GLU A 23 -5.76 16.79 -7.94
C GLU A 23 -6.55 17.41 -6.78
N HIS A 24 -6.73 16.55 -5.78
CA HIS A 24 -6.94 16.79 -4.35
C HIS A 24 -8.32 17.32 -3.85
N ALA A 25 -8.94 16.48 -3.01
CA ALA A 25 -10.01 16.79 -2.04
C ALA A 25 -11.49 16.73 -2.47
N LYS A 26 -11.86 15.95 -3.48
CA LYS A 26 -13.25 15.50 -3.64
C LYS A 26 -13.25 14.03 -3.99
N SER A 27 -13.29 13.18 -2.96
CA SER A 27 -13.52 11.75 -3.16
C SER A 27 -14.96 11.56 -3.63
N GLU A 28 -15.14 11.72 -4.93
CA GLU A 28 -16.36 11.41 -5.63
C GLU A 28 -16.72 9.97 -5.27
N ALA A 29 -17.85 9.85 -4.56
CA ALA A 29 -18.66 8.66 -4.64
C ALA A 29 -18.76 8.34 -6.14
N SER A 30 -18.22 7.19 -6.53
CA SER A 30 -18.54 6.61 -7.84
C SER A 30 -20.04 6.76 -8.01
N SER A 31 -20.47 7.51 -9.03
CA SER A 31 -21.88 7.78 -9.30
C SER A 31 -22.71 6.50 -9.40
N ASN A 32 -22.04 5.36 -9.58
CA ASN A 32 -22.59 4.03 -9.44
C ASN A 32 -22.20 3.40 -8.08
N PRO A 33 -23.17 3.03 -7.22
CA PRO A 33 -22.92 2.30 -5.99
C PRO A 33 -22.33 0.91 -6.29
N CYS A 34 -21.40 0.42 -5.46
CA CYS A 34 -20.88 -0.94 -5.59
C CYS A 34 -22.01 -1.98 -5.46
N GLY A 35 -21.84 -3.20 -6.00
CA GLY A 35 -22.89 -4.23 -6.02
C GLY A 35 -23.55 -4.48 -4.66
N ALA A 36 -22.76 -4.48 -3.58
CA ALA A 36 -23.28 -4.60 -2.21
C ALA A 36 -24.10 -3.38 -1.76
N CYS A 37 -23.66 -2.17 -2.08
CA CYS A 37 -24.37 -0.93 -1.75
C CYS A 37 -25.63 -0.73 -2.62
N LYS A 38 -25.63 -1.24 -3.85
CA LYS A 38 -26.79 -1.32 -4.74
C LYS A 38 -27.85 -2.28 -4.18
N TYR A 39 -27.44 -3.45 -3.71
CA TYR A 39 -28.33 -4.43 -3.07
C TYR A 39 -28.94 -3.90 -1.77
N ILE A 40 -28.12 -3.27 -0.90
CA ILE A 40 -28.54 -2.78 0.42
C ILE A 40 -29.15 -1.36 0.36
N ARG A 41 -29.18 -0.72 -0.82
CA ARG A 41 -29.67 0.66 -1.05
C ARG A 41 -29.06 1.72 -0.13
N ARG A 42 -27.74 1.64 0.13
CA ARG A 42 -27.00 2.61 0.97
C ARG A 42 -25.86 3.27 0.20
N LYS A 43 -25.42 4.46 0.62
CA LYS A 43 -24.23 5.11 0.04
C LYS A 43 -22.97 4.31 0.38
N CYS A 44 -22.13 4.07 -0.62
CA CYS A 44 -20.85 3.41 -0.42
C CYS A 44 -19.87 4.37 0.24
N ARG A 45 -19.20 3.93 1.31
CA ARG A 45 -18.08 4.67 1.87
C ARG A 45 -16.91 4.60 0.89
N THR A 46 -16.19 5.69 0.74
CA THR A 46 -15.05 5.82 -0.19
C THR A 46 -14.02 4.69 -0.05
N GLN A 47 -13.79 4.25 1.19
CA GLN A 47 -12.91 3.12 1.52
C GLN A 47 -13.38 1.80 0.90
N PHE A 48 -14.68 1.51 0.93
CA PHE A 48 -15.24 0.28 0.35
C PHE A 48 -15.24 0.32 -1.18
N THR A 49 -15.45 1.49 -1.78
CA THR A 49 -15.33 1.65 -3.24
C THR A 49 -13.92 1.30 -3.73
N ILE A 50 -12.89 1.73 -3.01
CA ILE A 50 -11.47 1.43 -3.34
C ILE A 50 -11.22 -0.07 -3.32
N VAL A 51 -11.62 -0.76 -2.25
CA VAL A 51 -11.43 -2.20 -2.10
C VAL A 51 -12.16 -2.98 -3.19
N HIS A 52 -13.42 -2.64 -3.49
CA HIS A 52 -14.16 -3.30 -4.56
C HIS A 52 -13.64 -2.99 -5.96
N LYS A 53 -13.00 -1.83 -6.17
CA LYS A 53 -12.36 -1.48 -7.44
C LYS A 53 -11.11 -2.33 -7.71
N VAL A 54 -10.33 -2.62 -6.66
CA VAL A 54 -9.08 -3.38 -6.78
C VAL A 54 -9.33 -4.89 -6.78
N PHE A 55 -10.16 -5.37 -5.85
CA PHE A 55 -10.37 -6.80 -5.65
C PHE A 55 -11.66 -7.34 -6.27
N GLY A 56 -12.66 -6.49 -6.51
CA GLY A 56 -13.99 -6.92 -6.93
C GLY A 56 -14.88 -7.37 -5.76
N THR A 57 -16.20 -7.27 -5.92
CA THR A 57 -17.18 -7.62 -4.87
C THR A 57 -17.12 -9.09 -4.47
N ASN A 58 -16.97 -10.00 -5.43
CA ASN A 58 -17.03 -11.44 -5.18
C ASN A 58 -15.78 -11.94 -4.45
N ASN A 59 -14.60 -11.42 -4.79
CA ASN A 59 -13.36 -11.82 -4.13
C ASN A 59 -13.33 -11.32 -2.68
N VAL A 60 -13.77 -10.09 -2.45
CA VAL A 60 -13.90 -9.55 -1.09
C VAL A 60 -14.85 -10.41 -0.27
N SER A 61 -16.02 -10.78 -0.80
CA SER A 61 -16.96 -11.66 -0.06
C SER A 61 -16.36 -13.04 0.25
N LYS A 62 -15.60 -13.63 -0.69
CA LYS A 62 -14.93 -14.92 -0.48
C LYS A 62 -13.85 -14.83 0.59
N MET A 63 -12.99 -13.81 0.52
CA MET A 63 -11.92 -13.61 1.51
C MET A 63 -12.51 -13.33 2.89
N LEU A 64 -13.59 -12.55 2.94
CA LEU A 64 -14.26 -12.25 4.20
C LEU A 64 -14.84 -13.53 4.81
N ASN A 65 -15.51 -14.38 4.02
CA ASN A 65 -16.04 -15.67 4.49
C ASN A 65 -14.99 -16.65 5.03
N VAL A 66 -13.72 -16.54 4.62
CA VAL A 66 -12.62 -17.37 5.16
C VAL A 66 -12.13 -16.83 6.50
N ALA A 67 -12.18 -15.52 6.70
CA ALA A 67 -11.66 -14.81 7.85
C ALA A 67 -12.74 -14.51 8.90
N LEU A 68 -13.55 -15.51 9.29
CA LEU A 68 -14.70 -15.30 10.17
C LEU A 68 -14.33 -14.69 11.53
N ASP A 69 -13.22 -15.14 12.11
CA ASP A 69 -12.80 -14.71 13.45
C ASP A 69 -12.10 -13.33 13.46
N TYR A 70 -11.56 -12.91 12.31
CA TYR A 70 -10.74 -11.70 12.17
C TYR A 70 -11.18 -10.81 11.00
N HIS A 71 -12.48 -10.81 10.72
CA HIS A 71 -13.08 -10.00 9.65
C HIS A 71 -12.65 -8.54 9.71
N HIS A 72 -12.58 -7.96 10.91
CA HIS A 72 -12.18 -6.56 11.09
C HIS A 72 -10.74 -6.33 10.59
N GLU A 73 -9.79 -7.15 11.04
CA GLU A 73 -8.39 -7.03 10.64
C GLU A 73 -8.19 -7.32 9.15
N MET A 74 -8.95 -8.27 8.60
CA MET A 74 -8.88 -8.61 7.19
C MET A 74 -9.40 -7.46 6.32
N VAL A 75 -10.49 -6.79 6.71
CA VAL A 75 -10.99 -5.59 6.01
C VAL A 75 -9.98 -4.45 6.06
N VAL A 76 -9.33 -4.23 7.21
CA VAL A 76 -8.28 -3.20 7.33
C VAL A 76 -7.10 -3.52 6.41
N SER A 77 -6.67 -4.79 6.36
CA SER A 77 -5.57 -5.25 5.50
C SER A 77 -5.91 -5.12 4.01
N LEU A 78 -7.13 -5.51 3.61
CA LEU A 78 -7.64 -5.31 2.25
C LEU A 78 -7.67 -3.83 1.87
N LEU A 79 -8.10 -2.97 2.77
CA LEU A 79 -8.14 -1.53 2.54
C LEU A 79 -6.75 -0.94 2.38
N TYR A 80 -5.79 -1.39 3.19
CA TYR A 80 -4.39 -0.98 3.08
C TYR A 80 -3.82 -1.39 1.71
N GLU A 81 -3.97 -2.65 1.34
CA GLU A 81 -3.46 -3.18 0.06
C GLU A 81 -4.15 -2.52 -1.14
N ALA A 82 -5.46 -2.32 -1.09
CA ALA A 82 -6.19 -1.65 -2.16
C ALA A 82 -5.72 -0.21 -2.36
N ARG A 83 -5.46 0.52 -1.27
CA ARG A 83 -4.89 1.87 -1.35
C ARG A 83 -3.48 1.85 -1.89
N ALA A 84 -2.65 0.91 -1.45
CA ALA A 84 -1.28 0.79 -1.91
C ALA A 84 -1.22 0.54 -3.43
N ARG A 85 -2.13 -0.28 -3.98
CA ARG A 85 -2.25 -0.51 -5.43
C ARG A 85 -2.76 0.70 -6.22
N LEU A 86 -3.46 1.64 -5.60
CA LEU A 86 -3.83 2.90 -6.24
C LEU A 86 -2.64 3.87 -6.34
N ILE A 87 -1.72 3.80 -5.38
CA ILE A 87 -0.53 4.66 -5.31
C ILE A 87 0.58 4.08 -6.19
N ASP A 88 0.81 2.77 -6.09
CA ASP A 88 1.83 2.04 -6.84
C ASP A 88 1.20 0.77 -7.44
N LEU A 89 0.90 0.84 -8.74
CA LEU A 89 0.26 -0.25 -9.46
C LEU A 89 1.19 -1.47 -9.66
N VAL A 90 2.51 -1.28 -9.55
CA VAL A 90 3.51 -2.32 -9.82
C VAL A 90 3.92 -3.02 -8.52
N TYR A 91 4.29 -2.24 -7.49
CA TYR A 91 4.79 -2.79 -6.24
C TYR A 91 3.77 -2.76 -5.09
N GLY A 92 2.69 -1.98 -5.19
CA GLY A 92 1.66 -1.91 -4.15
C GLY A 92 2.24 -1.61 -2.77
N CYS A 93 1.91 -2.44 -1.77
CA CYS A 93 2.45 -2.27 -0.41
C CYS A 93 3.95 -2.55 -0.30
N PHE A 94 4.52 -3.32 -1.24
CA PHE A 94 5.92 -3.72 -1.19
C PHE A 94 6.86 -2.52 -1.32
N SER A 95 6.45 -1.48 -2.05
CA SER A 95 7.20 -0.22 -2.18
C SER A 95 7.44 0.44 -0.82
N THR A 96 6.40 0.50 0.02
CA THR A 96 6.53 1.03 1.40
C THR A 96 7.43 0.16 2.28
N MET A 97 7.31 -1.17 2.17
CA MET A 97 8.15 -2.10 2.93
C MET A 97 9.61 -2.00 2.53
N PHE A 98 9.88 -1.87 1.23
CA PHE A 98 11.22 -1.72 0.70
C PHE A 98 11.88 -0.41 1.15
N LEU A 99 11.15 0.71 1.09
CA LEU A 99 11.65 2.01 1.54
C LEU A 99 12.01 1.96 3.03
N PHE A 100 11.11 1.42 3.85
CA PHE A 100 11.35 1.21 5.28
C PHE A 100 12.63 0.40 5.48
N ASN A 101 12.71 -0.81 4.91
CA ASN A 101 13.88 -1.68 5.07
C ASN A 101 15.19 -1.00 4.64
N SER A 102 15.16 -0.24 3.54
CA SER A 102 16.32 0.48 3.01
C SER A 102 16.81 1.58 3.96
N ILE A 103 15.90 2.36 4.53
CA ILE A 103 16.24 3.41 5.51
C ILE A 103 16.81 2.79 6.78
N TYR A 104 16.22 1.70 7.27
CA TYR A 104 16.71 1.02 8.47
C TYR A 104 18.11 0.44 8.26
N ALA A 105 18.37 -0.15 7.10
CA ALA A 105 19.70 -0.63 6.73
C ALA A 105 20.72 0.52 6.72
N LEU A 106 20.40 1.65 6.10
CA LEU A 106 21.27 2.83 6.07
C LEU A 106 21.56 3.37 7.48
N PHE A 107 20.53 3.47 8.33
CA PHE A 107 20.71 3.96 9.68
C PHE A 107 21.58 3.01 10.52
N THR A 108 21.35 1.70 10.37
CA THR A 108 22.12 0.65 11.05
C THR A 108 23.57 0.67 10.62
N THR A 109 23.85 0.75 9.32
CA THR A 109 25.24 0.80 8.81
C THR A 109 25.95 2.07 9.28
N HIS A 110 25.28 3.23 9.28
CA HIS A 110 25.86 4.47 9.80
C HIS A 110 26.18 4.39 11.30
N ARG A 111 25.28 3.82 12.10
CA ARG A 111 25.51 3.60 13.54
C ARG A 111 26.68 2.65 13.79
N LEU A 112 26.74 1.53 13.09
CA LEU A 112 27.83 0.57 13.20
C LEU A 112 29.17 1.19 12.77
N PHE A 113 29.18 1.94 11.69
CA PHE A 113 30.39 2.62 11.21
C PHE A 113 30.91 3.66 12.21
N SER A 114 30.01 4.43 12.83
CA SER A 114 30.36 5.39 13.89
C SER A 114 30.95 4.69 15.12
N ILE A 115 30.36 3.57 15.55
CA ILE A 115 30.88 2.75 16.65
C ILE A 115 32.27 2.19 16.29
N LEU A 116 32.43 1.67 15.07
CA LEU A 116 33.69 1.13 14.61
C LEU A 116 34.80 2.19 14.61
N ILE A 117 34.53 3.38 14.08
CA ILE A 117 35.47 4.51 14.11
C ILE A 117 35.84 4.87 15.56
N PHE A 118 34.86 4.96 16.45
CA PHE A 118 35.10 5.27 17.85
C PHE A 118 35.97 4.20 18.53
N LEU A 119 35.73 2.91 18.27
CA LEU A 119 36.54 1.81 18.79
C LEU A 119 37.96 1.82 18.21
N LEU A 120 38.11 2.11 16.92
CA LEU A 120 39.41 2.27 16.28
C LEU A 120 40.19 3.44 16.88
N TRP A 121 39.55 4.59 17.09
CA TRP A 121 40.17 5.74 17.74
C TRP A 121 40.59 5.41 19.19
N LYS A 122 39.74 4.72 19.95
CA LYS A 122 40.06 4.26 21.31
C LYS A 122 41.24 3.29 21.31
N LYS A 123 41.31 2.37 20.32
CA LYS A 123 42.41 1.41 20.16
C LYS A 123 43.72 2.11 19.79
N LEU A 124 43.66 3.07 18.87
CA LEU A 124 44.83 3.86 18.45
C LEU A 124 45.36 4.71 19.61
N LYS A 125 44.48 5.38 20.36
CA LYS A 125 44.85 6.16 21.55
C LYS A 125 45.48 5.28 22.62
N ARG A 126 44.95 4.07 22.85
CA ARG A 126 45.53 3.11 23.78
C ARG A 126 46.93 2.66 23.34
N ASN A 127 47.09 2.24 22.09
CA ASN A 127 48.39 1.84 21.55
C ASN A 127 49.42 2.98 21.60
N TYR A 128 49.02 4.22 21.32
CA TYR A 128 49.90 5.39 21.40
C TYR A 128 50.32 5.70 22.85
N LEU A 129 49.38 5.65 23.80
CA LEU A 129 49.66 5.84 25.22
C LEU A 129 50.56 4.74 25.79
N ASP A 130 50.30 3.47 25.45
CA ASP A 130 51.12 2.34 25.88
C ASP A 130 52.55 2.48 25.34
N SER A 131 52.71 2.87 24.07
CA SER A 131 54.01 3.13 23.45
C SER A 131 54.74 4.32 24.11
N PHE A 132 54.03 5.40 24.43
CA PHE A 132 54.59 6.58 25.09
C PHE A 132 55.06 6.27 26.52
N ILE A 133 54.30 5.49 27.28
CA ILE A 133 54.68 5.08 28.64
C ILE A 133 55.95 4.24 28.62
N ILE A 134 56.12 3.32 27.66
CA ILE A 134 57.34 2.51 27.52
C ILE A 134 58.57 3.39 27.26
N ILE A 135 58.43 4.44 26.44
CA ILE A 135 59.54 5.36 26.11
C ILE A 135 59.94 6.22 27.31
N VAL A 136 58.98 6.74 28.09
CA VAL A 136 59.26 7.63 29.22
C VAL A 136 59.77 6.88 30.46
N LYS A 137 59.47 5.59 30.58
CA LYS A 137 59.86 4.76 31.75
C LYS A 137 61.21 4.07 31.57
N ARG A 138 61.91 4.33 30.46
CA ARG A 138 63.25 3.83 30.15
C ARG A 138 64.26 4.95 30.35
#